data_AF-J9DQ12-F1
#
_entry.id   AF-J9DQ12-F1
#
_cell.length_a   1.000
_cell.length_b   1.000
_cell.length_c   1.000
_cell.angle_alpha   90.00
_cell.angle_beta   90.00
_cell.angle_gamma   90.00
#
_symmetry.space_group_name_H-M   'P 1'
#
loop_
_entity.id
_entity.type
_entity.pdbx_description
1 polymer ?
#
loop_
_entity_poly.entity_id
_entity_poly.type
_entity_poly.pdbx_seq_one_letter_code
_entity_poly.pdbx_strand_id
1 'polypeptide(L)'
;MIKYKKKFYHPSQMNISNREKSYLLSLFTIYASSHITRKYHLLNIPLSILVLFIVYTVKDVLLFLRIISTNLAVLYFLNKFGSKSVRNKLQYILMFLTFFFLLRFKWYSKELNLDIGGAIMVLCIKVYYLGKHPNARFLDALCYIFLIPGILSGPVMSYKAYLQYKNHINQKNTSNKQNQKSTNDTTANNIINQRNTNNVNNTNDTTNTLNLTKITNTSINVYKTTVESLIYMAVYAICKSKFPLEQIGKQDSLLKKMLYFIVAVNTQKLKYYFVWKFAESCYEVIGFKNMININPLKVEFAGSVKEITENWNIYTNTWLKESIFVPLKHRGYYLASLATFTVSALWHGTYLGYFLMFITFSLCVPILNNNNLLIKKYFGPASRVISIMQMSLFVSYFSVPFFVHDLGRVSLIWQEFYYFGHHFLFLSTLALLLFKQKRNDSDSSNSSKKSVDIPNISN
;
A
#
# COMPACT_ATOMS: atom_id res chain seq x y z
N MET A 1 41.03 -8.44 -11.91
CA MET A 1 39.87 -9.35 -12.13
C MET A 1 39.91 -10.64 -11.29
N ILE A 2 40.75 -10.76 -10.26
CA ILE A 2 40.70 -11.86 -9.26
C ILE A 2 41.10 -11.28 -7.89
N LYS A 3 40.17 -10.65 -7.16
CA LYS A 3 40.38 -10.32 -5.72
C LYS A 3 39.10 -10.08 -4.90
N TYR A 4 37.95 -10.58 -5.36
CA TYR A 4 36.68 -10.54 -4.61
C TYR A 4 36.05 -11.94 -4.42
N LYS A 5 36.86 -13.00 -4.45
CA LYS A 5 36.45 -14.36 -4.07
C LYS A 5 37.04 -14.72 -2.71
N LYS A 6 36.40 -14.30 -1.60
CA LYS A 6 36.38 -15.00 -0.29
C LYS A 6 35.73 -14.15 0.80
N LYS A 7 34.42 -14.26 0.88
CA LYS A 7 33.63 -14.35 2.11
C LYS A 7 32.24 -14.65 1.63
N PHE A 8 31.65 -15.79 1.98
CA PHE A 8 30.26 -15.90 2.40
C PHE A 8 29.84 -17.37 2.56
N TYR A 9 29.54 -17.69 3.83
CA TYR A 9 28.60 -18.65 4.39
C TYR A 9 28.85 -20.16 4.29
N HIS A 10 29.19 -20.72 5.46
CA HIS A 10 28.72 -22.03 5.92
C HIS A 10 27.18 -21.99 6.12
N PRO A 11 26.46 -23.08 5.85
CA PRO A 11 25.04 -23.21 6.16
C PRO A 11 24.87 -23.46 7.67
N SER A 12 24.64 -22.41 8.46
CA SER A 12 24.21 -22.56 9.85
C SER A 12 22.70 -22.78 9.91
N GLN A 13 22.30 -23.68 10.80
CA GLN A 13 20.94 -24.06 11.18
C GLN A 13 19.98 -22.85 11.25
N MET A 14 18.70 -23.06 10.88
CA MET A 14 17.62 -22.05 10.95
C MET A 14 17.37 -21.58 12.40
N ASN A 15 18.24 -20.73 12.93
CA ASN A 15 17.96 -19.94 14.11
C ASN A 15 17.24 -18.67 13.66
N ILE A 16 15.93 -18.61 13.92
CA ILE A 16 15.12 -17.39 13.73
C ILE A 16 15.77 -16.27 14.53
N SER A 17 16.15 -15.18 13.86
CA SER A 17 16.77 -14.04 14.51
C SER A 17 15.83 -13.42 15.55
N ASN A 18 16.36 -12.81 16.61
CA ASN A 18 15.53 -12.13 17.61
C ASN A 18 14.60 -11.07 16.99
N ARG A 19 15.03 -10.45 15.89
CA ARG A 19 14.24 -9.47 15.13
C ARG A 19 13.04 -10.11 14.40
N GLU A 20 13.21 -11.28 13.83
CA GLU A 20 12.10 -12.02 13.21
C GLU A 20 11.07 -12.48 14.25
N LYS A 21 11.52 -12.88 15.45
CA LYS A 21 10.61 -13.17 16.58
C LYS A 21 9.80 -11.95 16.98
N SER A 22 10.43 -10.77 17.08
CA SER A 22 9.74 -9.50 17.34
C SER A 22 8.69 -9.16 16.27
N TYR A 23 8.97 -9.37 14.98
CA TYR A 23 7.98 -9.15 13.92
C TYR A 23 6.81 -10.14 14.00
N LEU A 24 7.06 -11.42 14.30
CA LEU A 24 5.98 -12.39 14.49
C LEU A 24 5.09 -12.04 15.70
N LEU A 25 5.71 -11.66 16.81
CA LEU A 25 4.99 -11.21 18.00
C LEU A 25 4.15 -9.95 17.73
N SER A 26 4.67 -9.02 16.92
CA SER A 26 3.93 -7.80 16.58
C SER A 26 2.73 -8.07 15.68
N LEU A 27 2.83 -9.00 14.73
CA LEU A 27 1.70 -9.43 13.92
C LEU A 27 0.58 -10.00 14.80
N PHE A 28 0.91 -10.93 15.71
CA PHE A 28 -0.05 -11.45 16.68
C PHE A 28 -0.68 -10.34 17.51
N THR A 29 0.15 -9.42 18.02
CA THR A 29 -0.31 -8.29 18.84
C THR A 29 -1.23 -7.35 18.05
N ILE A 30 -0.94 -7.07 16.78
CA ILE A 30 -1.80 -6.25 15.89
C ILE A 30 -3.16 -6.94 15.67
N TYR A 31 -3.15 -8.24 15.39
CA TYR A 31 -4.37 -8.99 15.15
C TYR A 31 -5.26 -9.04 16.41
N ALA A 32 -4.67 -9.39 17.56
CA ALA A 32 -5.36 -9.40 18.85
C ALA A 32 -5.87 -7.99 19.23
N SER A 33 -5.05 -6.96 19.05
CA SER A 33 -5.43 -5.56 19.31
C SER A 33 -6.55 -5.09 18.39
N SER A 34 -6.63 -5.59 17.15
CA SER A 34 -7.75 -5.30 16.24
C SER A 34 -9.08 -5.81 16.79
N HIS A 35 -9.10 -7.01 17.39
CA HIS A 35 -10.31 -7.51 18.06
C HIS A 35 -10.75 -6.63 19.26
N ILE A 36 -9.79 -6.15 20.06
CA ILE A 36 -10.06 -5.29 21.22
C ILE A 36 -10.57 -3.91 20.77
N THR A 37 -9.87 -3.30 19.83
CA THR A 37 -10.14 -1.93 19.34
C THR A 37 -11.42 -1.83 18.50
N ARG A 38 -11.98 -2.96 18.06
CA ARG A 38 -13.33 -3.02 17.47
C ARG A 38 -14.41 -2.47 18.41
N LYS A 39 -14.30 -2.73 19.72
CA LYS A 39 -15.26 -2.25 20.73
C LYS A 39 -14.75 -0.98 21.44
N TYR A 40 -13.44 -0.88 21.66
CA TYR A 40 -12.83 0.18 22.44
C TYR A 40 -11.82 0.99 21.61
N HIS A 41 -12.31 1.92 20.79
CA HIS A 41 -11.46 2.66 19.84
C HIS A 41 -10.35 3.49 20.48
N LEU A 42 -10.53 3.98 21.70
CA LEU A 42 -9.49 4.76 22.39
C LEU A 42 -8.24 3.93 22.71
N LEU A 43 -8.39 2.59 22.78
CA LEU A 43 -7.25 1.69 23.01
C LEU A 43 -6.32 1.56 21.79
N ASN A 44 -6.68 2.13 20.63
CA ASN A 44 -5.77 2.22 19.48
C ASN A 44 -4.44 2.90 19.86
N ILE A 45 -4.48 3.92 20.73
CA ILE A 45 -3.27 4.66 21.14
C ILE A 45 -2.32 3.76 21.96
N PRO A 46 -2.68 3.28 23.17
CA PRO A 46 -1.76 2.50 24.00
C PRO A 46 -1.35 1.18 23.33
N LEU A 47 -2.25 0.49 22.62
CA LEU A 47 -1.91 -0.77 21.95
C LEU A 47 -0.98 -0.56 20.76
N SER A 48 -1.10 0.54 20.02
CA SER A 48 -0.18 0.83 18.93
C SER A 48 1.20 1.17 19.44
N ILE A 49 1.29 1.89 20.56
CA ILE A 49 2.56 2.18 21.23
C ILE A 49 3.22 0.88 21.69
N LEU A 50 2.45 -0.06 22.26
CA LEU A 50 2.95 -1.40 22.62
C LEU A 50 3.50 -2.13 21.39
N VAL A 51 2.76 -2.17 20.28
CA VAL A 51 3.22 -2.78 19.01
C VAL A 51 4.52 -2.15 18.53
N LEU A 52 4.66 -0.83 18.63
CA LEU A 52 5.88 -0.12 18.25
C LEU A 52 7.07 -0.53 19.12
N PHE A 53 6.90 -0.68 20.44
CA PHE A 53 7.96 -1.15 21.34
C PHE A 53 8.34 -2.62 21.17
N ILE A 54 7.43 -3.46 20.65
CA ILE A 54 7.75 -4.86 20.31
C ILE A 54 8.69 -4.93 19.10
N VAL A 55 8.47 -4.06 18.11
CA VAL A 55 9.18 -4.09 16.82
C VAL A 55 10.44 -3.25 16.83
N TYR A 56 10.40 -2.09 17.48
CA TYR A 56 11.40 -1.05 17.36
C TYR A 56 12.08 -0.76 18.70
N THR A 57 13.27 -0.14 18.63
CA THR A 57 13.98 0.27 19.84
C THR A 57 13.30 1.47 20.50
N VAL A 58 13.64 1.75 21.76
CA VAL A 58 13.14 2.95 22.45
C VAL A 58 13.46 4.24 21.68
N LYS A 59 14.65 4.33 21.07
CA LYS A 59 15.08 5.50 20.28
C LYS A 59 14.20 5.70 19.04
N ASP A 60 13.85 4.61 18.36
CA ASP A 60 12.94 4.64 17.22
C ASP A 60 11.57 5.18 17.62
N VAL A 61 10.98 4.62 18.69
CA VAL A 61 9.65 5.02 19.16
C VAL A 61 9.64 6.49 19.58
N LEU A 62 10.67 6.95 20.30
CA LEU A 62 10.79 8.37 20.68
C LEU A 62 10.89 9.29 19.47
N LEU A 63 11.65 8.93 18.43
CA LEU A 63 11.70 9.69 17.18
C LEU A 63 10.31 9.74 16.52
N PHE A 64 9.61 8.61 16.45
CA PHE A 64 8.29 8.55 15.84
C PHE A 64 7.26 9.42 16.59
N LEU A 65 7.25 9.35 17.92
CA LEU A 65 6.41 10.19 18.76
C LEU A 65 6.75 11.68 18.61
N ARG A 66 8.03 12.03 18.46
CA ARG A 66 8.46 13.41 18.18
C ARG A 66 7.95 13.91 16.83
N ILE A 67 7.97 13.08 15.79
CA ILE A 67 7.45 13.45 14.47
C ILE A 67 5.93 13.67 14.55
N ILE A 68 5.21 12.80 15.27
CA ILE A 68 3.78 12.95 15.50
C ILE A 68 3.48 14.26 16.26
N SER A 69 4.17 14.50 17.37
CA SER A 69 3.93 15.70 18.19
C SER A 69 4.23 16.99 17.42
N THR A 70 5.30 17.00 16.63
CA THR A 70 5.64 18.15 15.77
C THR A 70 4.56 18.39 14.72
N ASN A 71 4.08 17.34 14.03
CA ASN A 71 3.00 17.48 13.04
C ASN A 71 1.69 17.96 13.69
N LEU A 72 1.33 17.42 14.86
CA LEU A 72 0.11 17.83 15.56
C LEU A 72 0.21 19.28 16.08
N ALA A 73 1.38 19.70 16.56
CA ALA A 73 1.62 21.09 16.96
C ALA A 73 1.46 22.05 15.77
N VAL A 74 2.03 21.71 14.61
CA VAL A 74 1.88 22.48 13.37
C VAL A 74 0.42 22.51 12.91
N LEU A 75 -0.28 21.36 12.93
CA LEU A 75 -1.70 21.28 12.60
C LEU A 75 -2.53 22.22 13.49
N TYR A 76 -2.34 22.14 14.81
CA TYR A 76 -3.05 22.99 15.78
C TYR A 76 -2.75 24.48 15.57
N PHE A 77 -1.46 24.84 15.48
CA PHE A 77 -1.04 26.24 15.37
C PHE A 77 -1.52 26.88 14.06
N LEU A 78 -1.30 26.21 12.92
CA LEU A 78 -1.70 26.73 11.62
C LEU A 78 -3.22 26.72 11.42
N ASN A 79 -3.95 25.83 12.09
CA ASN A 79 -5.40 25.89 12.07
C ASN A 79 -5.94 27.09 12.88
N LYS A 80 -5.36 27.34 14.06
CA LYS A 80 -5.80 28.42 14.96
C LYS A 80 -5.39 29.81 14.48
N PHE A 81 -4.16 29.96 13.99
CA PHE A 81 -3.56 31.26 13.68
C PHE A 81 -3.22 31.46 12.19
N GLY A 82 -3.22 30.40 11.39
CA GLY A 82 -2.85 30.49 9.98
C GLY A 82 -3.93 31.15 9.14
N SER A 83 -3.52 31.89 8.10
CA SER A 83 -4.44 32.48 7.13
C SER A 83 -5.20 31.40 6.33
N LYS A 84 -6.30 31.77 5.68
CA LYS A 84 -7.08 30.85 4.83
C LYS A 84 -6.22 30.17 3.75
N SER A 85 -5.27 30.91 3.16
CA SER A 85 -4.34 30.38 2.15
C SER A 85 -3.41 29.30 2.73
N VAL A 86 -2.91 29.51 3.95
CA VAL A 86 -2.06 28.53 4.66
C VAL A 86 -2.87 27.29 5.03
N ARG A 87 -4.09 27.46 5.57
CA ARG A 87 -4.97 26.34 5.92
C ARG A 87 -5.32 25.46 4.72
N ASN A 88 -5.51 26.05 3.53
CA ASN A 88 -5.78 25.31 2.29
C ASN A 88 -4.58 24.46 1.79
N LYS A 89 -3.38 24.71 2.31
CA LYS A 89 -2.14 24.00 1.95
C LYS A 89 -1.61 23.13 3.10
N LEU A 90 -2.34 23.00 4.21
CA LEU A 90 -1.89 22.34 5.43
C LEU A 90 -1.50 20.87 5.20
N GLN A 91 -2.25 20.15 4.36
CA GLN A 91 -1.93 18.78 3.92
C GLN A 91 -0.53 18.67 3.31
N TYR A 92 -0.10 19.66 2.53
CA TYR A 92 1.22 19.66 1.90
C TYR A 92 2.32 20.06 2.87
N ILE A 93 2.04 20.98 3.79
CA ILE A 93 2.98 21.41 4.84
C ILE A 93 3.31 20.23 5.76
N LEU A 94 2.30 19.52 6.26
CA LEU A 94 2.49 18.35 7.14
C LEU A 94 3.18 17.19 6.42
N MET A 95 2.78 16.94 5.17
CA MET A 95 3.44 15.95 4.32
C MET A 95 4.93 16.30 4.17
N PHE A 96 5.26 17.53 3.78
CA PHE A 96 6.65 17.99 3.60
C PHE A 96 7.47 17.91 4.88
N LEU A 97 6.89 18.31 6.02
CA LEU A 97 7.53 18.18 7.33
C LEU A 97 7.92 16.73 7.62
N THR A 98 7.04 15.78 7.32
CA THR A 98 7.32 14.34 7.50
C THR A 98 8.34 13.82 6.49
N PHE A 99 8.30 14.29 5.24
CA PHE A 99 9.32 14.00 4.22
C PHE A 99 10.71 14.44 4.67
N PHE A 100 10.84 15.59 5.32
CA PHE A 100 12.13 16.07 5.81
C PHE A 100 12.78 15.06 6.79
N PHE A 101 11.98 14.46 7.68
CA PHE A 101 12.46 13.38 8.55
C PHE A 101 12.81 12.10 7.77
N LEU A 102 12.03 11.72 6.75
CA LEU A 102 12.32 10.59 5.88
C LEU A 102 13.62 10.76 5.09
N LEU A 103 13.88 11.97 4.56
CA LEU A 103 15.11 12.24 3.80
C LEU A 103 16.36 12.21 4.69
N ARG A 104 16.22 12.62 5.96
CA ARG A 104 17.27 12.48 6.98
C ARG A 104 17.33 11.07 7.58
N PHE A 105 16.40 10.17 7.25
CA PHE A 105 16.36 8.82 7.81
C PHE A 105 17.62 8.02 7.51
N LYS A 106 18.25 8.21 6.34
CA LYS A 106 19.53 7.56 6.05
C LYS A 106 20.64 7.98 7.02
N TRP A 107 20.68 9.26 7.41
CA TRP A 107 21.60 9.76 8.42
C TRP A 107 21.25 9.18 9.79
N TYR A 108 19.97 9.21 10.18
CA TYR A 108 19.49 8.60 11.42
C TYR A 108 19.80 7.09 11.50
N SER A 109 19.63 6.36 10.41
CA SER A 109 19.90 4.92 10.34
C SER A 109 21.39 4.62 10.46
N LYS A 110 22.26 5.40 9.80
CA LYS A 110 23.72 5.20 9.84
C LYS A 110 24.34 5.60 11.19
N GLU A 111 23.94 6.73 11.75
CA GLU A 111 24.56 7.29 12.97
C GLU A 111 23.89 6.78 14.26
N LEU A 112 22.57 6.53 14.24
CA LEU A 112 21.80 6.15 15.42
C LEU A 112 21.23 4.73 15.37
N ASN A 113 21.50 3.95 14.31
CA ASN A 113 21.00 2.58 14.10
C ASN A 113 19.46 2.45 14.19
N LEU A 114 18.73 3.41 13.60
CA LEU A 114 17.26 3.44 13.58
C LEU A 114 16.66 2.69 12.36
N ASP A 115 15.49 2.08 12.56
CA ASP A 115 14.77 1.24 11.57
C ASP A 115 13.25 1.55 11.44
N ILE A 116 12.78 2.71 11.92
CA ILE A 116 11.35 3.07 11.90
C ILE A 116 10.82 3.67 10.58
N GLY A 117 11.60 3.61 9.50
CA GLY A 117 11.28 4.26 8.21
C GLY A 117 9.91 3.88 7.64
N GLY A 118 9.54 2.59 7.70
CA GLY A 118 8.24 2.11 7.21
C GLY A 118 7.03 2.72 7.94
N ALA A 119 7.11 2.87 9.26
CA ALA A 119 6.04 3.51 10.02
C ALA A 119 5.95 5.02 9.72
N ILE A 120 7.10 5.70 9.55
CA ILE A 120 7.12 7.13 9.14
C ILE A 120 6.52 7.30 7.74
N MET A 121 6.79 6.38 6.81
CA MET A 121 6.21 6.37 5.48
C MET A 121 4.68 6.32 5.53
N VAL A 122 4.11 5.45 6.36
CA VAL A 122 2.67 5.36 6.61
C VAL A 122 2.14 6.64 7.28
N LEU A 123 2.86 7.16 8.27
CA LEU A 123 2.52 8.41 8.95
C LEU A 123 2.44 9.59 7.99
N CYS A 124 3.34 9.68 7.00
CA CYS A 124 3.34 10.72 5.97
C CYS A 124 1.99 10.81 5.24
N ILE A 125 1.42 9.66 4.87
CA ILE A 125 0.11 9.58 4.23
C ILE A 125 -1.00 9.97 5.21
N LYS A 126 -0.92 9.51 6.47
CA LYS A 126 -1.91 9.85 7.50
C LYS A 126 -1.97 11.35 7.75
N VAL A 127 -0.83 12.01 7.94
CA VAL A 127 -0.79 13.46 8.22
C VAL A 127 -1.21 14.29 7.01
N TYR A 128 -0.96 13.82 5.79
CA TYR A 128 -1.51 14.45 4.58
C TYR A 128 -3.05 14.47 4.62
N TYR A 129 -3.69 13.32 4.85
CA TYR A 129 -5.15 13.28 4.94
C TYR A 129 -5.68 14.06 6.13
N LEU A 130 -5.01 14.03 7.27
CA LEU A 130 -5.40 14.82 8.44
C LEU A 130 -5.34 16.33 8.14
N GLY A 131 -4.33 16.79 7.41
CA GLY A 131 -4.20 18.19 6.99
C GLY A 131 -5.29 18.67 6.02
N LYS A 132 -6.01 17.75 5.34
CA LYS A 132 -7.23 18.10 4.58
C LYS A 132 -8.43 18.43 5.48
N HIS A 133 -8.35 18.14 6.78
CA HIS A 133 -9.42 18.32 7.75
C HIS A 133 -8.97 19.25 8.89
N PRO A 134 -8.93 20.57 8.66
CA PRO A 134 -8.46 21.54 9.66
C PRO A 134 -9.21 21.45 10.99
N ASN A 135 -10.50 21.13 10.97
CA ASN A 135 -11.35 21.04 12.16
C ASN A 135 -11.32 19.67 12.85
N ALA A 136 -10.29 18.86 12.61
CA ALA A 136 -10.13 17.55 13.25
C ALA A 136 -10.02 17.70 14.78
N ARG A 137 -10.85 16.95 15.51
CA ARG A 137 -10.73 16.88 16.98
C ARG A 137 -9.41 16.19 17.33
N PHE A 138 -8.68 16.75 18.31
CA PHE A 138 -7.36 16.25 18.71
C PHE A 138 -7.33 14.75 19.02
N LEU A 139 -8.30 14.26 19.81
CA LEU A 139 -8.37 12.86 20.19
C LEU A 139 -8.67 11.94 18.98
N ASP A 140 -9.47 12.41 18.02
CA ASP A 140 -9.79 11.66 16.80
C ASP A 140 -8.59 11.61 15.86
N ALA A 141 -7.85 12.71 15.77
CA ALA A 141 -6.59 12.77 15.05
C ALA A 141 -5.57 11.77 15.62
N LEU A 142 -5.41 11.72 16.94
CA LEU A 142 -4.55 10.75 17.60
C LEU A 142 -4.99 9.30 17.34
N CYS A 143 -6.27 8.98 17.54
CA CYS A 143 -6.79 7.63 17.31
C CYS A 143 -6.63 7.19 15.84
N TYR A 144 -6.74 8.11 14.88
CA TYR A 144 -6.50 7.84 13.47
C TYR A 144 -5.01 7.60 13.17
N ILE A 145 -4.12 8.44 13.71
CA ILE A 145 -2.66 8.26 13.57
C ILE A 145 -2.24 6.90 14.12
N PHE A 146 -2.78 6.51 15.28
CA PHE A 146 -2.50 5.24 15.95
C PHE A 146 -3.49 4.12 15.58
N LEU A 147 -4.16 4.19 14.43
CA LEU A 147 -5.05 3.12 13.98
C LEU A 147 -4.27 1.81 13.74
N ILE A 148 -4.57 0.79 14.54
CA ILE A 148 -3.79 -0.46 14.67
C ILE A 148 -3.54 -1.19 13.34
N PRO A 149 -4.55 -1.50 12.50
CA PRO A 149 -4.33 -2.29 11.27
C PRO A 149 -3.31 -1.69 10.30
N GLY A 150 -3.11 -0.36 10.33
CA GLY A 150 -2.18 0.36 9.49
C GLY A 150 -1.17 1.17 10.29
N ILE A 151 -0.63 0.63 11.40
CA ILE A 151 0.41 1.30 12.19
C ILE A 151 1.82 1.05 11.64
N LEU A 152 2.15 -0.19 11.26
CA LEU A 152 3.48 -0.56 10.75
C LEU A 152 3.57 -0.52 9.22
N SER A 153 2.55 -1.06 8.56
CA SER A 153 2.43 -1.20 7.12
C SER A 153 0.97 -1.49 6.81
N GLY A 154 0.50 -1.11 5.62
CA GLY A 154 -0.86 -1.40 5.20
C GLY A 154 -1.50 -0.23 4.48
N PRO A 155 -2.73 -0.43 3.99
CA PRO A 155 -3.48 0.63 3.38
C PRO A 155 -3.76 1.73 4.40
N VAL A 156 -3.60 2.98 3.95
CA VAL A 156 -3.92 4.17 4.74
C VAL A 156 -5.22 4.75 4.20
N MET A 157 -6.31 4.58 4.96
CA MET A 157 -7.58 5.22 4.63
C MET A 157 -7.51 6.73 4.81
N SER A 158 -8.41 7.46 4.16
CA SER A 158 -8.56 8.89 4.42
C SER A 158 -9.14 9.15 5.82
N TYR A 159 -8.88 10.34 6.36
CA TYR A 159 -9.44 10.73 7.65
C TYR A 159 -10.98 10.85 7.61
N LYS A 160 -11.57 11.27 6.48
CA LYS A 160 -13.04 11.26 6.27
C LYS A 160 -13.60 9.84 6.41
N ALA A 161 -12.98 8.85 5.77
CA ALA A 161 -13.42 7.45 5.86
C ALA A 161 -13.30 6.90 7.30
N TYR A 162 -12.24 7.27 8.01
CA TYR A 162 -12.08 6.95 9.44
C TYR A 162 -13.22 7.53 10.31
N LEU A 163 -13.59 8.79 10.11
CA LEU A 163 -14.68 9.42 10.86
C LEU A 163 -16.04 8.74 10.59
N GLN A 164 -16.32 8.39 9.34
CA GLN A 164 -17.54 7.64 8.98
C GLN A 164 -17.59 6.29 9.70
N TYR A 165 -16.48 5.57 9.70
CA TYR A 165 -16.34 4.32 10.44
C TYR A 165 -16.58 4.49 11.95
N LYS A 166 -15.92 5.48 12.58
CA LYS A 166 -16.07 5.77 14.01
C LYS A 166 -17.54 6.06 14.37
N ASN A 167 -18.21 6.89 13.56
CA ASN A 167 -19.60 7.27 13.80
C ASN A 167 -20.54 6.06 13.70
N HIS A 168 -20.34 5.20 12.71
CA HIS A 168 -21.12 3.97 12.55
C HIS A 168 -20.99 3.03 13.75
N ILE A 169 -19.77 2.85 14.31
CA ILE A 169 -19.61 2.01 15.51
C ILE A 169 -20.26 2.62 16.73
N ASN A 170 -20.17 3.94 16.91
CA ASN A 170 -20.85 4.62 18.00
C ASN A 170 -22.37 4.44 17.90
N GLN A 171 -22.97 4.58 16.71
CA GLN A 171 -24.40 4.35 16.48
C GLN A 171 -24.81 2.91 16.81
N LYS A 172 -24.02 1.92 16.38
CA LYS A 172 -24.28 0.50 16.68
C LYS A 172 -24.21 0.20 18.18
N ASN A 173 -23.24 0.77 18.88
CA ASN A 173 -23.09 0.60 20.33
C ASN A 173 -24.26 1.26 21.10
N THR A 174 -24.74 2.42 20.65
CA THR A 174 -25.90 3.09 21.24
C THR A 174 -27.19 2.30 20.99
N SER A 175 -27.39 1.82 19.77
CA SER A 175 -28.57 1.01 19.39
C SER A 175 -28.61 -0.32 20.16
N ASN A 176 -27.46 -0.99 20.33
CA ASN A 176 -27.39 -2.22 21.15
C ASN A 176 -27.64 -1.95 22.64
N LYS A 177 -27.21 -0.79 23.17
CA LYS A 177 -27.52 -0.39 24.55
C LYS A 177 -28.99 -0.03 24.74
N GLN A 178 -29.62 0.59 23.74
CA GLN A 178 -31.06 0.89 23.77
C GLN A 178 -31.89 -0.39 23.64
N ASN A 179 -31.51 -1.32 22.76
CA ASN A 179 -32.17 -2.61 22.65
C ASN A 179 -31.97 -3.49 23.90
N GLN A 180 -30.82 -3.40 24.58
CA GLN A 180 -30.62 -4.08 25.87
C GLN A 180 -31.45 -3.46 27.01
N LYS A 181 -31.61 -2.12 27.02
CA LYS A 181 -32.53 -1.45 27.95
C LYS A 181 -33.99 -1.80 27.66
N SER A 182 -34.41 -1.78 26.40
CA SER A 182 -35.79 -2.15 26.06
C SER A 182 -36.08 -3.62 26.35
N THR A 183 -35.12 -4.55 26.13
CA THR A 183 -35.30 -5.95 26.56
C THR A 183 -35.35 -6.08 28.08
N ASN A 184 -34.56 -5.33 28.84
CA ASN A 184 -34.62 -5.37 30.31
C ASN A 184 -35.90 -4.74 30.87
N ASP A 185 -36.45 -3.72 30.18
CA ASP A 185 -37.75 -3.13 30.49
C ASP A 185 -38.92 -4.01 30.03
N THR A 186 -38.73 -4.87 29.00
CA THR A 186 -39.73 -5.88 28.61
C THR A 186 -39.68 -7.13 29.49
N THR A 187 -38.55 -7.49 30.12
CA THR A 187 -38.55 -8.57 31.13
C THR A 187 -39.25 -8.17 32.43
N ALA A 188 -39.46 -6.87 32.68
CA ALA A 188 -40.27 -6.36 33.80
C ALA A 188 -41.76 -6.16 33.44
N ASN A 189 -42.11 -6.07 32.15
CA ASN A 189 -43.48 -5.79 31.68
C ASN A 189 -44.09 -6.86 30.75
N ASN A 190 -43.48 -8.04 30.60
CA ASN A 190 -44.05 -9.17 29.85
C ASN A 190 -44.61 -10.29 30.76
N ILE A 191 -45.24 -9.91 31.88
CA ILE A 191 -46.39 -10.64 32.39
C ILE A 191 -47.57 -9.71 32.09
N ILE A 192 -48.49 -10.16 31.24
CA ILE A 192 -49.68 -9.44 30.71
C ILE A 192 -49.45 -8.91 29.28
N ASN A 193 -50.22 -9.48 28.34
CA ASN A 193 -50.41 -9.12 26.93
C ASN A 193 -49.54 -9.81 25.86
N GLN A 194 -49.64 -11.14 25.79
CA GLN A 194 -49.64 -11.83 24.50
C GLN A 194 -51.08 -11.94 23.98
N ARG A 195 -51.46 -11.09 23.03
CA ARG A 195 -52.46 -11.36 21.98
C ARG A 195 -52.54 -10.16 21.02
N ASN A 196 -52.57 -10.48 19.72
CA ASN A 196 -52.86 -9.60 18.57
C ASN A 196 -51.68 -8.69 18.15
N THR A 197 -51.24 -8.57 16.91
CA THR A 197 -51.82 -8.87 15.58
C THR A 197 -50.71 -8.86 14.52
N ASN A 198 -50.90 -9.69 13.49
CA ASN A 198 -50.17 -9.65 12.23
C ASN A 198 -50.60 -8.45 11.35
N ASN A 199 -49.76 -8.13 10.37
CA ASN A 199 -49.90 -7.20 9.23
C ASN A 199 -49.53 -5.72 9.47
N VAL A 200 -48.58 -5.19 8.69
CA VAL A 200 -48.85 -4.38 7.48
C VAL A 200 -47.52 -3.96 6.79
N ASN A 201 -47.42 -4.39 5.53
CA ASN A 201 -46.90 -3.80 4.29
C ASN A 201 -45.66 -2.87 4.19
N ASN A 202 -44.82 -3.30 3.25
CA ASN A 202 -43.90 -2.58 2.37
C ASN A 202 -44.27 -1.14 2.00
N THR A 203 -43.28 -0.25 2.08
CA THR A 203 -43.10 0.86 1.13
C THR A 203 -41.62 0.96 0.74
N ASN A 204 -41.38 0.87 -0.56
CA ASN A 204 -40.07 0.98 -1.21
C ASN A 204 -39.62 2.45 -1.22
N ASP A 205 -38.45 2.73 -0.65
CA ASP A 205 -37.72 3.98 -0.91
C ASP A 205 -36.30 3.69 -1.39
N THR A 206 -36.10 3.92 -2.69
CA THR A 206 -34.83 3.83 -3.40
C THR A 206 -33.94 5.01 -3.05
N THR A 207 -33.01 4.81 -2.12
CA THR A 207 -31.77 5.59 -2.01
C THR A 207 -30.59 4.63 -1.94
N ASN A 208 -29.49 4.94 -2.64
CA ASN A 208 -28.27 4.13 -2.74
C ASN A 208 -27.57 3.97 -1.37
N THR A 209 -28.15 3.15 -0.50
CA THR A 209 -27.53 2.61 0.70
C THR A 209 -26.42 1.65 0.27
N LEU A 210 -25.22 1.81 0.85
CA LEU A 210 -24.20 0.77 0.91
C LEU A 210 -24.89 -0.58 1.17
N ASN A 211 -24.82 -1.50 0.20
CA ASN A 211 -25.31 -2.87 0.32
C ASN A 211 -24.62 -3.54 1.52
N LEU A 212 -25.21 -3.40 2.70
CA LEU A 212 -24.71 -3.86 3.99
C LEU A 212 -25.50 -5.07 4.54
N THR A 213 -26.40 -5.63 3.73
CA THR A 213 -27.14 -6.86 4.03
C THR A 213 -26.34 -8.11 3.66
N LYS A 214 -25.34 -8.45 4.50
CA LYS A 214 -24.85 -9.84 4.73
C LYS A 214 -23.90 -9.86 5.92
N ILE A 215 -24.48 -9.93 7.12
CA ILE A 215 -23.73 -10.09 8.39
C ILE A 215 -23.14 -11.50 8.53
N THR A 216 -23.63 -12.49 7.77
CA THR A 216 -23.13 -13.87 7.76
C THR A 216 -21.76 -14.05 7.08
N ASN A 217 -21.29 -13.10 6.26
CA ASN A 217 -20.03 -13.25 5.49
C ASN A 217 -18.82 -12.54 6.09
N THR A 218 -18.96 -11.79 7.19
CA THR A 218 -17.85 -10.96 7.70
C THR A 218 -16.73 -11.82 8.30
N SER A 219 -17.07 -12.86 9.06
CA SER A 219 -16.08 -13.79 9.62
C SER A 219 -15.41 -14.65 8.54
N ILE A 220 -16.16 -15.04 7.50
CA ILE A 220 -15.64 -15.82 6.38
C ILE A 220 -14.61 -15.02 5.58
N ASN A 221 -14.89 -13.73 5.32
CA ASN A 221 -13.96 -12.86 4.62
C ASN A 221 -12.67 -12.66 5.43
N VAL A 222 -12.77 -12.37 6.74
CA VAL A 222 -11.60 -12.25 7.62
C VAL A 222 -10.74 -13.50 7.55
N TYR A 223 -11.35 -14.69 7.72
CA TYR A 223 -10.64 -15.96 7.65
C TYR A 223 -9.94 -16.15 6.30
N LYS A 224 -10.66 -15.91 5.20
CA LYS A 224 -10.11 -16.02 3.84
C LYS A 224 -8.89 -15.13 3.65
N THR A 225 -9.00 -13.84 3.99
CA THR A 225 -7.93 -12.86 3.82
C THR A 225 -6.73 -13.17 4.73
N THR A 226 -6.98 -13.60 5.97
CA THR A 226 -5.92 -14.04 6.89
C THR A 226 -5.19 -15.26 6.33
N VAL A 227 -5.90 -16.31 5.89
CA VAL A 227 -5.28 -17.50 5.30
C VAL A 227 -4.49 -17.15 4.04
N GLU A 228 -5.04 -16.32 3.14
CA GLU A 228 -4.35 -15.83 1.95
C GLU A 228 -3.02 -15.14 2.32
N SER A 229 -3.03 -14.28 3.35
CA SER A 229 -1.80 -13.63 3.84
C SER A 229 -0.76 -14.64 4.34
N LEU A 230 -1.17 -15.66 5.10
CA LEU A 230 -0.28 -16.68 5.64
C LEU A 230 0.32 -17.56 4.55
N ILE A 231 -0.43 -17.85 3.48
CA ILE A 231 0.08 -18.55 2.29
C ILE A 231 1.22 -17.73 1.67
N TYR A 232 1.05 -16.42 1.47
CA TYR A 232 2.13 -15.59 0.93
C TYR A 232 3.37 -15.56 1.81
N MET A 233 3.19 -15.53 3.14
CA MET A 233 4.32 -15.63 4.08
C MET A 233 5.05 -16.97 3.99
N ALA A 234 4.32 -18.09 3.93
CA ALA A 234 4.89 -19.42 3.82
C ALA A 234 5.67 -19.61 2.51
N VAL A 235 5.06 -19.22 1.38
CA VAL A 235 5.72 -19.27 0.06
C VAL A 235 6.95 -18.37 0.04
N TYR A 236 6.88 -17.16 0.63
CA TYR A 236 8.04 -16.28 0.76
C TYR A 236 9.19 -16.94 1.55
N ALA A 237 8.91 -17.55 2.70
CA ALA A 237 9.93 -18.20 3.52
C ALA A 237 10.63 -19.35 2.79
N ILE A 238 9.85 -20.17 2.06
CA ILE A 238 10.37 -21.28 1.25
C ILE A 238 11.20 -20.74 0.08
N CYS A 239 10.65 -19.80 -0.69
CA CYS A 239 11.31 -19.32 -1.90
C CYS A 239 12.53 -18.44 -1.61
N LYS A 240 12.53 -17.63 -0.53
CA LYS A 240 13.67 -16.77 -0.16
C LYS A 240 14.94 -17.58 0.08
N SER A 241 14.81 -18.75 0.72
CA SER A 241 15.95 -19.63 1.01
C SER A 241 16.43 -20.40 -0.23
N LYS A 242 15.50 -20.79 -1.12
CA LYS A 242 15.80 -21.55 -2.34
C LYS A 242 16.28 -20.69 -3.52
N PHE A 243 15.83 -19.44 -3.60
CA PHE A 243 16.06 -18.55 -4.75
C PHE A 243 16.67 -17.19 -4.35
N PRO A 244 17.81 -17.14 -3.62
CA PRO A 244 18.52 -15.89 -3.36
C PRO A 244 19.04 -15.25 -4.64
N LEU A 245 18.93 -13.92 -4.78
CA LEU A 245 19.34 -13.18 -5.98
C LEU A 245 20.84 -13.34 -6.28
N GLU A 246 21.66 -13.58 -5.26
CA GLU A 246 23.12 -13.71 -5.37
C GLU A 246 23.56 -14.98 -6.10
N GLN A 247 22.67 -15.97 -6.26
CA GLN A 247 23.00 -17.25 -6.92
C GLN A 247 22.62 -17.28 -8.40
N ILE A 248 22.16 -16.16 -8.98
CA ILE A 248 21.84 -16.08 -10.42
C ILE A 248 23.04 -16.48 -11.29
N GLY A 249 24.23 -15.98 -10.99
CA GLY A 249 25.43 -16.26 -11.78
C GLY A 249 25.92 -17.71 -11.74
N LYS A 250 25.38 -18.54 -10.82
CA LYS A 250 25.72 -19.96 -10.70
C LYS A 250 24.96 -20.86 -11.67
N GLN A 251 23.96 -20.35 -12.37
CA GLN A 251 23.15 -21.17 -13.29
C GLN A 251 23.89 -21.37 -14.62
N ASP A 252 23.89 -22.62 -15.13
CA ASP A 252 24.75 -23.03 -16.25
C ASP A 252 24.34 -22.47 -17.62
N SER A 253 23.07 -22.08 -17.80
CA SER A 253 22.55 -21.59 -19.08
C SER A 253 21.74 -20.32 -18.91
N LEU A 254 21.66 -19.50 -19.97
CA LEU A 254 20.90 -18.25 -19.97
C LEU A 254 19.42 -18.48 -19.65
N LEU A 255 18.83 -19.56 -20.16
CA LEU A 255 17.43 -19.91 -19.85
C LEU A 255 17.24 -20.21 -18.35
N LYS A 256 18.13 -21.02 -17.75
CA LYS A 256 18.09 -21.29 -16.30
C LYS A 256 18.29 -20.00 -15.50
N LYS A 257 19.22 -19.12 -15.92
CA LYS A 257 19.41 -17.78 -15.31
C LYS A 257 18.13 -16.96 -15.35
N MET A 258 17.44 -16.91 -16.49
CA MET A 258 16.20 -16.14 -16.66
C MET A 258 15.06 -16.68 -15.80
N LEU A 259 14.84 -18.01 -15.82
CA LEU A 259 13.80 -18.64 -15.00
C LEU A 259 14.06 -18.42 -13.51
N TYR A 260 15.31 -18.64 -13.07
CA TYR A 260 15.73 -18.39 -11.70
C TYR A 260 15.52 -16.93 -11.32
N PHE A 261 15.90 -15.99 -12.18
CA PHE A 261 15.74 -14.56 -11.96
C PHE A 261 14.28 -14.13 -11.79
N ILE A 262 13.39 -14.63 -12.66
CA ILE A 262 11.96 -14.37 -12.56
C ILE A 262 11.45 -14.87 -11.20
N VAL A 263 11.79 -16.09 -10.78
CA VAL A 263 11.37 -16.63 -9.48
C VAL A 263 11.95 -15.81 -8.32
N ALA A 264 13.24 -15.48 -8.35
CA ALA A 264 13.92 -14.74 -7.31
C ALA A 264 13.36 -13.32 -7.13
N VAL A 265 13.06 -12.61 -8.23
CA VAL A 265 12.46 -11.28 -8.17
C VAL A 265 10.99 -11.35 -7.73
N ASN A 266 10.21 -12.32 -8.22
CA ASN A 266 8.83 -12.52 -7.75
C ASN A 266 8.77 -12.86 -6.26
N THR A 267 9.74 -13.62 -5.76
CA THR A 267 9.88 -13.91 -4.33
C THR A 267 10.00 -12.61 -3.51
N GLN A 268 10.70 -11.59 -4.00
CA GLN A 268 10.79 -10.30 -3.30
C GLN A 268 9.45 -9.58 -3.19
N LYS A 269 8.50 -9.82 -4.11
CA LYS A 269 7.15 -9.22 -4.05
C LYS A 269 6.26 -9.86 -2.98
N LEU A 270 6.43 -11.17 -2.71
CA LEU A 270 5.58 -11.93 -1.79
C LEU A 270 5.53 -11.36 -0.37
N LYS A 271 6.64 -10.77 0.13
CA LYS A 271 6.65 -10.11 1.45
C LYS A 271 5.68 -8.92 1.53
N TYR A 272 5.48 -8.21 0.41
CA TYR A 272 4.51 -7.12 0.32
C TYR A 272 3.08 -7.67 0.21
N TYR A 273 2.88 -8.75 -0.54
CA TYR A 273 1.57 -9.42 -0.65
C TYR A 273 1.10 -9.89 0.72
N PHE A 274 1.99 -10.54 1.47
CA PHE A 274 1.75 -10.93 2.85
C PHE A 274 1.35 -9.75 3.72
N VAL A 275 2.22 -8.74 3.89
CA VAL A 275 1.97 -7.69 4.89
C VAL A 275 0.73 -6.85 4.56
N TRP A 276 0.45 -6.62 3.29
CA TRP A 276 -0.73 -5.87 2.86
C TRP A 276 -2.02 -6.69 2.99
N LYS A 277 -2.01 -7.99 2.66
CA LYS A 277 -3.15 -8.88 2.92
C LYS A 277 -3.39 -9.08 4.42
N PHE A 278 -2.33 -9.14 5.21
CA PHE A 278 -2.45 -9.23 6.66
C PHE A 278 -3.13 -7.97 7.22
N ALA A 279 -2.68 -6.77 6.81
CA ALA A 279 -3.30 -5.51 7.20
C ALA A 279 -4.77 -5.41 6.74
N GLU A 280 -5.08 -5.86 5.52
CA GLU A 280 -6.46 -6.01 5.02
C GLU A 280 -7.31 -6.84 5.99
N SER A 281 -6.83 -8.00 6.44
CA SER A 281 -7.56 -8.84 7.39
C SER A 281 -7.81 -8.15 8.73
N CYS A 282 -6.84 -7.38 9.24
CA CYS A 282 -6.99 -6.60 10.48
C CYS A 282 -8.03 -5.48 10.32
N TYR A 283 -8.12 -4.85 9.15
CA TYR A 283 -9.19 -3.89 8.84
C TYR A 283 -10.56 -4.57 8.81
N GLU A 284 -10.66 -5.77 8.25
CA GLU A 284 -11.90 -6.55 8.25
C GLU A 284 -12.32 -6.96 9.68
N VAL A 285 -11.36 -7.31 10.56
CA VAL A 285 -11.61 -7.61 11.99
C VAL A 285 -12.27 -6.44 12.70
N ILE A 286 -11.80 -5.21 12.50
CA ILE A 286 -12.40 -4.02 13.10
C ILE A 286 -13.73 -3.63 12.46
N GLY A 287 -14.10 -4.26 11.33
CA GLY A 287 -15.36 -4.05 10.63
C GLY A 287 -15.28 -3.12 9.42
N PHE A 288 -14.07 -2.74 9.00
CA PHE A 288 -13.86 -1.95 7.79
C PHE A 288 -13.67 -2.88 6.59
N LYS A 289 -14.70 -2.97 5.73
CA LYS A 289 -14.67 -3.84 4.54
C LYS A 289 -13.93 -3.16 3.39
N ASN A 290 -13.35 -3.98 2.49
CA ASN A 290 -12.78 -3.55 1.21
C ASN A 290 -11.53 -2.64 1.31
N MET A 291 -10.69 -2.81 2.34
CA MET A 291 -9.38 -2.13 2.41
C MET A 291 -8.32 -2.76 1.49
N ILE A 292 -8.71 -3.18 0.28
CA ILE A 292 -7.85 -3.94 -0.64
C ILE A 292 -6.67 -3.07 -1.09
N ASN A 293 -5.47 -3.40 -0.62
CA ASN A 293 -4.24 -2.69 -0.94
C ASN A 293 -3.44 -3.37 -2.05
N ILE A 294 -3.71 -4.65 -2.31
CA ILE A 294 -3.03 -5.42 -3.35
C ILE A 294 -3.96 -6.42 -4.03
N ASN A 295 -3.88 -6.49 -5.36
CA ASN A 295 -4.48 -7.54 -6.17
C ASN A 295 -3.38 -8.36 -6.88
N PRO A 296 -2.83 -9.42 -6.25
CA PRO A 296 -1.65 -10.13 -6.76
C PRO A 296 -1.82 -10.63 -8.20
N LEU A 297 -2.94 -11.28 -8.53
CA LEU A 297 -3.20 -11.78 -9.88
C LEU A 297 -3.22 -10.65 -10.92
N LYS A 298 -3.85 -9.51 -10.60
CA LYS A 298 -3.89 -8.37 -11.53
C LYS A 298 -2.52 -7.73 -11.71
N VAL A 299 -1.65 -7.81 -10.71
CA VAL A 299 -0.24 -7.37 -10.82
C VAL A 299 0.57 -8.33 -11.68
N GLU A 300 0.50 -9.64 -11.42
CA GLU A 300 1.29 -10.65 -12.15
C GLU A 300 0.86 -10.77 -13.62
N PHE A 301 -0.42 -10.56 -13.92
CA PHE A 301 -0.96 -10.61 -15.27
C PHE A 301 -1.16 -9.21 -15.88
N ALA A 302 -0.52 -8.16 -15.37
CA ALA A 302 -0.67 -6.82 -15.91
C ALA A 302 -0.08 -6.70 -17.33
N GLY A 303 -0.81 -6.08 -18.26
CA GLY A 303 -0.33 -5.79 -19.62
C GLY A 303 0.25 -4.40 -19.79
N SER A 304 0.17 -3.55 -18.77
CA SER A 304 0.63 -2.16 -18.81
C SER A 304 1.12 -1.69 -17.43
N VAL A 305 1.94 -0.63 -17.41
CA VAL A 305 2.36 0.03 -16.16
C VAL A 305 1.15 0.52 -15.37
N LYS A 306 0.12 1.03 -16.07
CA LYS A 306 -1.13 1.50 -15.44
C LYS A 306 -1.80 0.39 -14.65
N GLU A 307 -2.00 -0.78 -15.26
CA GLU A 307 -2.60 -1.95 -14.59
C GLU A 307 -1.84 -2.36 -13.34
N ILE A 308 -0.50 -2.30 -13.36
CA ILE A 308 0.31 -2.57 -12.16
C ILE A 308 0.03 -1.53 -11.09
N THR A 309 0.14 -0.24 -11.42
CA THR A 309 0.00 0.85 -10.46
C THR A 309 -1.39 0.94 -9.82
N GLU A 310 -2.43 0.52 -10.53
CA GLU A 310 -3.81 0.47 -10.03
C GLU A 310 -4.08 -0.73 -9.12
N ASN A 311 -3.18 -1.71 -9.08
CA ASN A 311 -3.35 -2.95 -8.33
C ASN A 311 -2.25 -3.21 -7.30
N TRP A 312 -1.13 -2.49 -7.35
CA TRP A 312 0.00 -2.56 -6.42
C TRP A 312 -0.02 -1.36 -5.47
N ASN A 313 -0.08 -1.62 -4.16
CA ASN A 313 -0.08 -0.59 -3.12
C ASN A 313 -1.16 0.49 -3.36
N ILE A 314 -2.40 0.02 -3.55
CA ILE A 314 -3.53 0.79 -4.08
C ILE A 314 -3.77 2.09 -3.31
N TYR A 315 -3.69 2.08 -1.97
CA TYR A 315 -3.94 3.27 -1.17
C TYR A 315 -2.79 4.28 -1.23
N THR A 316 -1.55 3.82 -1.38
CA THR A 316 -0.42 4.71 -1.66
C THR A 316 -0.53 5.30 -3.06
N ASN A 317 -0.94 4.51 -4.06
CA ASN A 317 -1.19 5.02 -5.41
C ASN A 317 -2.31 6.07 -5.42
N THR A 318 -3.39 5.82 -4.67
CA THR A 318 -4.50 6.76 -4.51
C THR A 318 -4.03 8.07 -3.88
N TRP A 319 -3.26 7.98 -2.78
CA TRP A 319 -2.66 9.16 -2.15
C TRP A 319 -1.76 9.93 -3.12
N LEU A 320 -0.86 9.27 -3.85
CA LEU A 320 0.01 9.90 -4.85
C LEU A 320 -0.79 10.55 -5.99
N LYS A 321 -1.88 9.91 -6.43
CA LYS A 321 -2.78 10.43 -7.45
C LYS A 321 -3.48 11.71 -6.97
N GLU A 322 -4.00 11.71 -5.75
CA GLU A 322 -4.67 12.86 -5.14
C GLU A 322 -3.72 14.01 -4.78
N SER A 323 -2.53 13.68 -4.28
CA SER A 323 -1.58 14.67 -3.76
C SER A 323 -0.70 15.28 -4.83
N ILE A 324 -0.33 14.53 -5.87
CA ILE A 324 0.64 14.98 -6.87
C ILE A 324 0.04 14.96 -8.28
N PHE A 325 -0.45 13.80 -8.73
CA PHE A 325 -0.83 13.61 -10.14
C PHE A 325 -1.97 14.52 -10.57
N VAL A 326 -3.11 14.49 -9.88
CA VAL A 326 -4.31 15.28 -10.22
C VAL A 326 -4.02 16.78 -10.11
N PRO A 327 -3.40 17.29 -9.03
CA PRO A 327 -3.02 18.70 -8.94
C PRO A 327 -2.10 19.16 -10.07
N LEU A 328 -1.17 18.32 -10.55
CA LEU A 328 -0.22 18.67 -11.61
C LEU A 328 -0.72 18.36 -13.03
N LYS A 329 -1.85 17.67 -13.18
CA LYS A 329 -2.38 17.23 -14.48
C LYS A 329 -2.58 18.38 -15.47
N HIS A 330 -2.93 19.57 -14.99
CA HIS A 330 -3.08 20.79 -15.80
C HIS A 330 -1.78 21.22 -16.51
N ARG A 331 -0.61 20.78 -16.02
CA ARG A 331 0.71 21.03 -16.63
C ARG A 331 1.16 19.95 -17.61
N GLY A 332 0.28 18.98 -17.92
CA GLY A 332 0.55 17.88 -18.83
C GLY A 332 0.69 16.53 -18.13
N TYR A 333 0.16 15.49 -18.77
CA TYR A 333 0.12 14.12 -18.24
C TYR A 333 1.51 13.57 -17.92
N TYR A 334 2.49 13.81 -18.81
CA TYR A 334 3.85 13.32 -18.65
C TYR A 334 4.55 13.94 -17.44
N LEU A 335 4.46 15.27 -17.28
CA LEU A 335 5.05 15.97 -16.14
C LEU A 335 4.39 15.54 -14.83
N ALA A 336 3.06 15.40 -14.82
CA ALA A 336 2.33 14.90 -13.66
C ALA A 336 2.76 13.47 -13.28
N SER A 337 2.93 12.58 -14.27
CA SER A 337 3.44 11.22 -14.06
C SER A 337 4.85 11.25 -13.48
N LEU A 338 5.78 11.97 -14.11
CA LEU A 338 7.18 12.05 -13.68
C LEU A 338 7.28 12.59 -12.25
N ALA A 339 6.57 13.68 -11.94
CA ALA A 339 6.52 14.23 -10.58
C ALA A 339 5.97 13.21 -9.56
N THR A 340 4.91 12.46 -9.93
CA THR A 340 4.30 11.44 -9.07
C THR A 340 5.28 10.31 -8.76
N PHE A 341 5.97 9.79 -9.77
CA PHE A 341 6.98 8.74 -9.59
C PHE A 341 8.22 9.25 -8.82
N THR A 342 8.63 10.51 -9.03
CA THR A 342 9.71 11.12 -8.25
C THR A 342 9.34 11.26 -6.77
N VAL A 343 8.12 11.72 -6.46
CA VAL A 343 7.64 11.78 -5.07
C VAL A 343 7.52 10.38 -4.46
N SER A 344 7.10 9.38 -5.24
CA SER A 344 7.11 7.97 -4.81
C SER A 344 8.53 7.51 -4.46
N ALA A 345 9.55 7.84 -5.27
CA ALA A 345 10.93 7.50 -4.96
C ALA A 345 11.42 8.17 -3.66
N LEU A 346 11.18 9.47 -3.51
CA LEU A 346 11.52 10.24 -2.31
C LEU A 346 10.85 9.66 -1.06
N TRP A 347 9.60 9.18 -1.19
CA TRP A 347 8.85 8.58 -0.09
C TRP A 347 9.48 7.27 0.38
N HIS A 348 10.06 6.48 -0.52
CA HIS A 348 10.83 5.28 -0.18
C HIS A 348 12.20 5.60 0.42
N GLY A 349 12.78 6.76 0.12
CA GLY A 349 14.01 7.27 0.73
C GLY A 349 15.02 7.81 -0.28
N THR A 350 16.27 7.96 0.16
CA THR A 350 17.36 8.60 -0.63
C THR A 350 18.30 7.61 -1.31
N TYR A 351 17.95 6.31 -1.37
CA TYR A 351 18.73 5.34 -2.14
C TYR A 351 18.53 5.56 -3.62
N LEU A 352 19.63 5.67 -4.37
CA LEU A 352 19.59 5.93 -5.81
C LEU A 352 18.86 4.83 -6.60
N GLY A 353 18.84 3.58 -6.08
CA GLY A 353 18.07 2.49 -6.66
C GLY A 353 16.56 2.75 -6.71
N TYR A 354 15.99 3.50 -5.77
CA TYR A 354 14.58 3.88 -5.82
C TYR A 354 14.29 4.80 -7.01
N PHE A 355 15.09 5.85 -7.16
CA PHE A 355 14.96 6.77 -8.29
C PHE A 355 15.13 6.05 -9.63
N LEU A 356 16.12 5.16 -9.71
CA LEU A 356 16.38 4.37 -10.92
C LEU A 356 15.19 3.51 -11.33
N MET A 357 14.47 2.89 -10.38
CA MET A 357 13.25 2.14 -10.70
C MET A 357 12.09 3.09 -11.07
N PHE A 358 11.72 4.01 -10.17
CA PHE A 358 10.49 4.80 -10.31
C PHE A 358 10.54 5.75 -11.52
N ILE A 359 11.69 6.40 -11.76
CA ILE A 359 11.84 7.29 -12.92
C ILE A 359 11.79 6.46 -14.21
N THR A 360 12.51 5.34 -14.28
CA THR A 360 12.46 4.44 -15.44
C THR A 360 11.03 3.99 -15.74
N PHE A 361 10.25 3.60 -14.73
CA PHE A 361 8.85 3.22 -14.91
C PHE A 361 8.02 4.36 -15.52
N SER A 362 8.18 5.60 -15.04
CA SER A 362 7.48 6.76 -15.62
C SER A 362 7.91 7.06 -17.06
N LEU A 363 9.21 7.03 -17.35
CA LEU A 363 9.76 7.32 -18.68
C LEU A 363 9.32 6.26 -19.71
N CYS A 364 9.20 5.01 -19.28
CA CYS A 364 8.87 3.88 -20.16
C CYS A 364 7.37 3.74 -20.45
N VAL A 365 6.47 4.44 -19.74
CA VAL A 365 5.02 4.39 -20.02
C VAL A 365 4.68 4.62 -21.50
N PRO A 366 5.10 5.72 -22.16
CA PRO A 366 4.81 5.93 -23.57
C PRO A 366 5.42 4.85 -24.49
N ILE A 367 6.63 4.37 -24.17
CA ILE A 367 7.35 3.35 -24.94
C ILE A 367 6.59 2.01 -24.90
N LEU A 368 6.28 1.53 -23.70
CA LEU A 368 5.58 0.25 -23.51
C LEU A 368 4.15 0.29 -24.05
N ASN A 369 3.48 1.44 -23.96
CA ASN A 369 2.17 1.62 -24.58
C ASN A 369 2.25 1.55 -26.11
N ASN A 370 3.28 2.12 -26.73
CA ASN A 370 3.49 1.99 -28.18
C ASN A 370 3.80 0.54 -28.57
N ASN A 371 4.64 -0.15 -27.81
CA ASN A 371 4.87 -1.59 -28.01
C ASN A 371 3.56 -2.37 -27.95
N ASN A 372 2.68 -2.09 -26.98
CA ASN A 372 1.38 -2.76 -26.89
C ASN A 372 0.48 -2.50 -28.10
N LEU A 373 0.55 -1.30 -28.71
CA LEU A 373 -0.15 -1.01 -29.96
C LEU A 373 0.40 -1.82 -31.13
N LEU A 374 1.74 -1.92 -31.25
CA LEU A 374 2.39 -2.75 -32.27
C LEU A 374 2.08 -4.24 -32.05
N ILE A 375 2.17 -4.72 -30.82
CA ILE A 375 1.83 -6.10 -30.45
C ILE A 375 0.37 -6.41 -30.83
N LYS A 376 -0.56 -5.51 -30.51
CA LYS A 376 -1.98 -5.65 -30.91
C LYS A 376 -2.13 -5.71 -32.44
N LYS A 377 -1.41 -4.87 -33.18
CA LYS A 377 -1.46 -4.80 -34.64
C LYS A 377 -0.96 -6.09 -35.31
N TYR A 378 0.16 -6.65 -34.84
CA TYR A 378 0.82 -7.78 -35.52
C TYR A 378 0.42 -9.16 -34.99
N PHE A 379 -0.03 -9.27 -33.73
CA PHE A 379 -0.28 -10.57 -33.09
C PHE A 379 -1.75 -10.84 -32.75
N GLY A 380 -2.66 -9.88 -33.03
CA GLY A 380 -4.11 -10.07 -32.91
C GLY A 380 -4.53 -10.72 -31.57
N PRO A 381 -5.17 -11.90 -31.56
CA PRO A 381 -5.63 -12.56 -30.32
C PRO A 381 -4.53 -12.85 -29.29
N ALA A 382 -3.28 -13.09 -29.74
CA ALA A 382 -2.17 -13.39 -28.85
C ALA A 382 -1.58 -12.14 -28.15
N SER A 383 -2.04 -10.93 -28.53
CA SER A 383 -1.47 -9.67 -28.06
C SER A 383 -1.46 -9.55 -26.53
N ARG A 384 -2.51 -10.04 -25.86
CA ARG A 384 -2.63 -9.95 -24.41
C ARG A 384 -1.53 -10.74 -23.70
N VAL A 385 -1.24 -11.96 -24.15
CA VAL A 385 -0.21 -12.82 -23.57
C VAL A 385 1.17 -12.19 -23.77
N ILE A 386 1.44 -11.68 -24.97
CA ILE A 386 2.72 -11.03 -25.28
C ILE A 386 2.91 -9.75 -24.44
N SER A 387 1.87 -8.93 -24.25
CA SER A 387 1.91 -7.77 -23.36
C SER A 387 2.17 -8.16 -21.89
N ILE A 388 1.62 -9.29 -21.42
CA ILE A 388 1.90 -9.82 -20.07
C ILE A 388 3.37 -10.22 -19.96
N MET A 389 3.90 -10.97 -20.94
CA MET A 389 5.29 -11.41 -20.94
C MET A 389 6.25 -10.21 -20.97
N GLN A 390 5.97 -9.21 -21.81
CA GLN A 390 6.72 -7.95 -21.84
C GLN A 390 6.74 -7.29 -20.46
N MET A 391 5.57 -7.10 -19.84
CA MET A 391 5.47 -6.44 -18.54
C MET A 391 6.14 -7.25 -17.43
N SER A 392 5.99 -8.58 -17.42
CA SER A 392 6.66 -9.44 -16.44
C SER A 392 8.18 -9.27 -16.54
N LEU A 393 8.75 -9.33 -17.75
CA LEU A 393 10.19 -9.15 -17.94
C LEU A 393 10.66 -7.73 -17.58
N PHE A 394 9.92 -6.71 -18.01
CA PHE A 394 10.22 -5.31 -17.70
C PHE A 394 10.24 -5.06 -16.19
N VAL A 395 9.20 -5.48 -15.48
CA VAL A 395 9.09 -5.29 -14.03
C VAL A 395 10.18 -6.09 -13.31
N SER A 396 10.39 -7.36 -13.68
CA SER A 396 11.44 -8.17 -13.06
C SER A 396 12.81 -7.53 -13.21
N TYR A 397 13.13 -7.01 -14.39
CA TYR A 397 14.42 -6.40 -14.69
C TYR A 397 14.64 -5.06 -13.99
N PHE A 398 13.70 -4.13 -14.13
CA PHE A 398 13.86 -2.75 -13.66
C PHE A 398 13.48 -2.54 -12.20
N SER A 399 12.92 -3.54 -11.51
CA SER A 399 12.71 -3.51 -10.06
C SER A 399 13.91 -3.99 -9.24
N VAL A 400 14.92 -4.62 -9.84
CA VAL A 400 16.15 -5.04 -9.14
C VAL A 400 16.79 -3.93 -8.30
N PRO A 401 16.94 -2.68 -8.79
CA PRO A 401 17.51 -1.59 -8.00
C PRO A 401 16.76 -1.29 -6.71
N PHE A 402 15.45 -1.55 -6.68
CA PHE A 402 14.61 -1.33 -5.50
C PHE A 402 14.83 -2.39 -4.41
N PHE A 403 15.22 -3.61 -4.80
CA PHE A 403 15.46 -4.70 -3.84
C PHE A 403 16.90 -4.77 -3.32
N VAL A 404 17.87 -4.40 -4.16
CA VAL A 404 19.30 -4.59 -3.89
C VAL A 404 19.96 -3.33 -3.30
N HIS A 405 19.45 -2.14 -3.64
CA HIS A 405 19.91 -0.80 -3.22
C HIS A 405 21.34 -0.40 -3.62
N ASP A 406 22.27 -1.36 -3.70
CA ASP A 406 23.66 -1.18 -4.12
C ASP A 406 23.77 -1.24 -5.65
N LEU A 407 24.12 -0.12 -6.27
CA LEU A 407 24.19 -0.01 -7.73
C LEU A 407 25.30 -0.87 -8.36
N GLY A 408 26.38 -1.15 -7.63
CA GLY A 408 27.43 -2.05 -8.09
C GLY A 408 26.90 -3.47 -8.25
N ARG A 409 26.19 -3.97 -7.24
CA ARG A 409 25.53 -5.29 -7.28
C ARG A 409 24.41 -5.35 -8.32
N VAL A 410 23.62 -4.29 -8.45
CA VAL A 410 22.60 -4.17 -9.51
C VAL A 410 23.26 -4.31 -10.90
N SER A 411 24.37 -3.61 -11.13
CA SER A 411 25.12 -3.69 -12.38
C SER A 411 25.64 -5.10 -12.64
N LEU A 412 26.20 -5.78 -11.62
CA LEU A 412 26.62 -7.17 -11.73
C LEU A 412 25.46 -8.11 -12.11
N ILE A 413 24.29 -7.94 -11.50
CA ILE A 413 23.08 -8.72 -11.86
C ILE A 413 22.68 -8.45 -13.31
N TRP A 414 22.71 -7.20 -13.77
CA TRP A 414 22.38 -6.86 -15.15
C TRP A 414 23.41 -7.39 -16.16
N GLN A 415 24.69 -7.47 -15.79
CA GLN A 415 25.74 -8.09 -16.60
C GLN A 415 25.49 -9.58 -16.85
N GLU A 416 24.96 -10.31 -15.87
CA GLU A 416 24.59 -11.73 -16.04
C GLU A 416 23.57 -11.96 -17.17
N PHE A 417 22.83 -10.91 -17.55
CA PHE A 417 21.87 -10.93 -18.65
C PHE A 417 22.27 -10.00 -19.80
N TYR A 418 23.54 -9.64 -19.91
CA TYR A 418 24.07 -8.77 -20.97
C TYR A 418 23.26 -7.47 -21.14
N TYR A 419 22.77 -6.91 -20.02
CA TYR A 419 21.93 -5.72 -20.01
C TYR A 419 20.67 -5.77 -20.91
N PHE A 420 20.08 -6.94 -21.15
CA PHE A 420 18.98 -7.10 -22.12
C PHE A 420 17.82 -6.11 -21.95
N GLY A 421 17.47 -5.74 -20.71
CA GLY A 421 16.39 -4.78 -20.46
C GLY A 421 16.70 -3.39 -21.01
N HIS A 422 17.96 -2.94 -20.99
CA HIS A 422 18.38 -1.68 -21.57
C HIS A 422 18.37 -1.74 -23.10
N HIS A 423 18.86 -2.84 -23.68
CA HIS A 423 18.77 -3.08 -25.13
C HIS A 423 17.31 -3.10 -25.61
N PHE A 424 16.44 -3.78 -24.87
CA PHE A 424 15.00 -3.80 -25.14
C PHE A 424 14.39 -2.39 -25.12
N LEU A 425 14.72 -1.56 -24.12
CA LEU A 425 14.23 -0.19 -24.05
C LEU A 425 14.79 0.69 -25.17
N PHE A 426 16.06 0.55 -25.51
CA PHE A 426 16.68 1.28 -26.60
C PHE A 426 15.98 0.99 -27.93
N LEU A 427 15.80 -0.30 -28.27
CA LEU A 427 15.10 -0.73 -29.48
C LEU A 427 13.64 -0.29 -29.48
N SER A 428 12.94 -0.40 -28.34
CA SER A 428 11.55 0.04 -28.21
C SER A 428 11.40 1.56 -28.36
N THR A 429 12.39 2.33 -27.88
CA THR A 429 12.42 3.79 -28.06
C THR A 429 12.63 4.15 -29.52
N LEU A 430 13.57 3.48 -30.20
CA LEU A 430 13.76 3.65 -31.64
C LEU A 430 12.48 3.31 -32.42
N ALA A 431 11.82 2.21 -32.08
CA ALA A 431 10.54 1.83 -32.67
C ALA A 431 9.44 2.87 -32.42
N LEU A 432 9.39 3.48 -31.23
CA LEU A 432 8.47 4.59 -30.94
C LEU A 432 8.75 5.82 -31.81
N LEU A 433 10.02 6.15 -32.05
CA LEU A 433 10.40 7.29 -32.88
C LEU A 433 10.11 7.06 -34.37
N LEU A 434 10.34 5.84 -34.87
CA LEU A 434 10.15 5.48 -36.28
C LEU A 434 8.69 5.14 -36.62
N PHE A 435 7.97 4.50 -35.71
CA PHE A 435 6.65 3.91 -35.96
C PHE A 435 5.61 4.39 -34.93
N LYS A 436 5.62 5.68 -34.58
CA LYS A 436 4.68 6.25 -33.61
C LYS A 436 3.24 5.98 -34.05
N GLN A 437 2.59 5.03 -33.39
CA GLN A 437 1.21 4.67 -33.73
C GLN A 437 0.26 5.74 -33.16
N LYS A 438 -0.58 6.34 -34.01
CA LYS A 438 -1.67 7.22 -33.54
C LYS A 438 -2.65 6.37 -32.73
N ARG A 439 -3.04 6.85 -31.53
CA ARG A 439 -4.19 6.28 -30.81
C ARG A 439 -5.46 6.66 -31.57
N ASN A 440 -6.30 5.68 -31.89
CA ASN A 440 -7.66 5.96 -32.33
C ASN A 440 -8.47 6.38 -31.09
N ASP A 441 -9.03 7.59 -31.13
CA ASP A 441 -9.72 8.21 -29.99
C ASP A 441 -10.97 7.44 -29.51
N SER A 442 -11.46 6.48 -30.31
CA SER A 442 -12.55 5.57 -29.95
C SER A 442 -12.25 4.72 -28.70
N ASP A 443 -11.01 4.27 -28.49
CA ASP A 443 -10.61 3.48 -27.31
C ASP A 443 -10.46 4.34 -26.04
N SER A 444 -10.24 5.65 -26.20
CA SER A 444 -10.12 6.58 -25.07
C SER A 444 -11.45 6.83 -24.37
N SER A 445 -12.56 6.85 -25.14
CA SER A 445 -13.92 7.10 -24.65
C SER A 445 -14.48 5.97 -23.77
N ASN A 446 -14.08 4.72 -24.03
CA ASN A 446 -14.43 3.57 -23.19
C ASN A 446 -13.53 3.45 -21.95
N SER A 447 -12.27 3.90 -22.04
CA SER A 447 -11.36 3.92 -20.87
C SER A 447 -11.67 5.07 -19.91
N SER A 448 -12.16 6.21 -20.41
CA SER A 448 -12.59 7.35 -19.59
C SER A 448 -13.93 7.07 -18.90
N LYS A 449 -14.87 6.38 -19.55
CA LYS A 449 -16.13 5.93 -18.91
C LYS A 449 -15.93 4.88 -17.81
N LYS A 450 -14.92 4.00 -17.91
CA LYS A 450 -14.61 3.00 -16.87
C LYS A 450 -13.66 3.49 -15.76
N SER A 451 -13.09 4.70 -15.87
CA SER A 451 -12.11 5.22 -14.89
C SER A 451 -12.65 6.35 -14.01
N VAL A 452 -13.97 6.56 -14.00
CA VAL A 452 -14.65 7.58 -13.18
C VAL A 452 -15.46 6.97 -12.03
N ASP A 453 -15.42 5.66 -11.80
CA ASP A 453 -15.89 5.10 -10.52
C ASP A 453 -14.79 5.22 -9.46
N ILE A 454 -14.44 6.47 -9.14
CA ILE A 454 -14.01 6.81 -7.79
C ILE A 454 -15.22 6.44 -6.92
N PRO A 455 -15.10 5.62 -5.85
CA PRO A 455 -16.18 5.54 -4.88
C PRO A 455 -16.42 6.98 -4.41
N ASN A 456 -17.56 7.53 -4.80
CA ASN A 456 -17.92 8.92 -4.59
C ASN A 456 -17.98 9.15 -3.07
N ILE A 457 -16.87 9.58 -2.49
CA ILE A 457 -16.78 10.06 -1.10
C ILE A 457 -16.88 11.61 -1.08
N SER A 458 -17.40 12.20 -2.16
CA SER A 458 -17.81 13.59 -2.24
C SER A 458 -19.29 13.65 -2.59
N ASN A 459 -20.13 13.58 -1.56
CA ASN A 459 -20.71 14.78 -0.97
C ASN A 459 -20.73 14.65 0.55
#